data_AF-A0A7R9VTI6-F1
#
_entry.id   AF-A0A7R9VTI6-F1
#
_cell.length_a   1.000
_cell.length_b   1.000
_cell.length_c   1.000
_cell.angle_alpha   90.00
_cell.angle_beta   90.00
_cell.angle_gamma   90.00
#
_symmetry.space_group_name_H-M   'P 1'
#
loop_
_entity.id
_entity.type
_entity.pdbx_description
1 polymer ?
#
loop_
_entity_poly.entity_id
_entity_poly.type
_entity_poly.pdbx_seq_one_letter_code
_entity_poly.pdbx_strand_id
1 'polypeptide(L)'
;LTGTAVVDALAPLGKGQNMLVIGPDGTGGRGLALGAVANQVRIARERANANGKEGVRCVYALTSSDPSERAEVLRTLEEAGVKDDVVIVSALGSTSEDDGNSDELRSAEAVAVAASACAVAESFTLSSGLDSFVVVDDIDRHKALWDWTTRLLIDVYGEEAVVEADRQGGASSEMRGYYSGLIQRAGKYNARNAGGSVTLVMLASVPGAKEGRGDGQGGEEGVLTAEDFEGASQKVQDRIAVLVNRNVPLTPTNLRKIGIPVPSKSESESARTLALQHADDLISMSDGQIWLDADLLARGDRMPPLDPQRSITRVGIGADTESRADAPAVRGLTGGLR
;
A
#
# COMPACT_ATOMS: atom_id res chain seq x y z
N LEU A 1 18.24 -1.67 2.64
CA LEU A 1 18.23 -0.43 3.44
C LEU A 1 17.22 0.51 2.83
N THR A 2 16.13 0.75 3.53
CA THR A 2 15.14 1.77 3.15
C THR A 2 15.74 3.18 3.22
N GLY A 3 16.81 3.39 3.99
CA GLY A 3 17.38 4.72 4.22
C GLY A 3 16.62 5.50 5.28
N THR A 4 15.58 4.90 5.86
CA THR A 4 14.84 5.43 6.99
C THR A 4 15.33 4.74 8.25
N ALA A 5 16.07 5.46 9.09
CA ALA A 5 16.75 4.90 10.25
C ALA A 5 15.82 4.07 11.14
N VAL A 6 14.60 4.55 11.38
CA VAL A 6 13.67 3.87 12.26
C VAL A 6 13.06 2.59 11.66
N VAL A 7 12.88 2.55 10.34
CA VAL A 7 12.47 1.33 9.64
C VAL A 7 13.64 0.35 9.61
N ASP A 8 14.82 0.80 9.17
CA ASP A 8 16.00 -0.05 9.08
C ASP A 8 16.46 -0.59 10.46
N ALA A 9 16.13 0.11 11.55
CA ALA A 9 16.43 -0.34 12.92
C ALA A 9 15.35 -1.27 13.51
N LEU A 10 14.08 -0.94 13.34
CA LEU A 10 12.99 -1.64 14.02
C LEU A 10 12.34 -2.70 13.14
N ALA A 11 12.09 -2.43 11.86
CA ALA A 11 11.45 -3.36 10.93
C ALA A 11 12.31 -3.50 9.65
N PRO A 12 13.53 -4.08 9.77
CA PRO A 12 14.45 -4.15 8.64
C PRO A 12 13.87 -4.97 7.49
N LEU A 13 14.06 -4.45 6.27
CA LEU A 13 13.67 -5.09 5.02
C LEU A 13 14.86 -5.81 4.38
N GLY A 14 14.74 -7.13 4.25
CA GLY A 14 15.68 -8.02 3.57
C GLY A 14 15.41 -8.14 2.07
N LYS A 15 16.41 -8.62 1.33
CA LYS A 15 16.28 -8.90 -0.09
C LYS A 15 15.41 -10.14 -0.34
N GLY A 16 14.50 -10.06 -1.28
CA GLY A 16 13.55 -11.15 -1.56
C GLY A 16 12.34 -11.20 -0.63
N GLN A 17 12.24 -10.31 0.35
CA GLN A 17 11.08 -10.23 1.24
C GLN A 17 9.91 -9.49 0.59
N ASN A 18 8.70 -9.79 1.05
CA ASN A 18 7.55 -8.94 0.83
C ASN A 18 7.18 -8.19 2.14
N MET A 19 6.92 -6.89 2.07
CA MET A 19 6.68 -6.05 3.23
C MET A 19 5.47 -5.16 2.99
N LEU A 20 4.53 -5.20 3.92
CA LEU A 20 3.34 -4.35 3.89
C LEU A 20 3.61 -3.04 4.61
N VAL A 21 3.38 -1.89 3.97
CA VAL A 21 3.34 -0.59 4.63
C VAL A 21 1.87 -0.21 4.74
N ILE A 22 1.38 -0.08 5.97
CA ILE A 22 -0.03 0.07 6.25
C ILE A 22 -0.29 1.19 7.25
N GLY A 23 -1.30 2.00 7.00
CA GLY A 23 -1.73 3.09 7.87
C GLY A 23 -2.79 3.96 7.20
N PRO A 24 -3.45 4.86 7.93
CA PRO A 24 -4.40 5.78 7.33
C PRO A 24 -3.78 6.67 6.25
N ASP A 25 -4.61 7.09 5.30
CA ASP A 25 -4.16 8.03 4.27
C ASP A 25 -3.59 9.31 4.90
N GLY A 26 -2.53 9.82 4.29
CA GLY A 26 -1.81 10.98 4.82
C GLY A 26 -0.78 10.69 5.91
N THR A 27 -0.63 9.44 6.39
CA THR A 27 0.47 9.09 7.33
C THR A 27 1.84 8.92 6.68
N GLY A 28 1.96 9.20 5.38
CA GLY A 28 3.24 9.26 4.67
C GLY A 28 3.76 7.93 4.15
N GLY A 29 2.92 6.90 3.99
CA GLY A 29 3.32 5.59 3.44
C GLY A 29 3.94 5.68 2.05
N ARG A 30 3.31 6.43 1.14
CA ARG A 30 3.85 6.74 -0.19
C ARG A 30 5.20 7.45 -0.13
N GLY A 31 5.33 8.45 0.73
CA GLY A 31 6.59 9.18 0.94
C GLY A 31 7.72 8.27 1.45
N LEU A 32 7.41 7.36 2.38
CA LEU A 32 8.36 6.35 2.86
C LEU A 32 8.85 5.44 1.73
N ALA A 33 7.95 4.95 0.88
CA ALA A 33 8.29 4.07 -0.24
C ALA A 33 9.10 4.80 -1.32
N LEU A 34 8.72 6.02 -1.70
CA LEU A 34 9.48 6.85 -2.64
C LEU A 34 10.88 7.19 -2.10
N GLY A 35 10.99 7.49 -0.81
CA GLY A 35 12.27 7.68 -0.13
C GLY A 35 13.16 6.43 -0.21
N ALA A 36 12.57 5.24 -0.01
CA ALA A 36 13.28 3.97 -0.14
C ALA A 36 13.76 3.72 -1.57
N VAL A 37 12.93 3.99 -2.59
CA VAL A 37 13.31 3.93 -4.01
C VAL A 37 14.48 4.85 -4.30
N ALA A 38 14.39 6.12 -3.90
CA ALA A 38 15.45 7.10 -4.13
C ALA A 38 16.77 6.69 -3.45
N ASN A 39 16.69 6.13 -2.24
CA ASN A 39 17.87 5.61 -1.54
C ASN A 39 18.49 4.41 -2.26
N GLN A 40 17.69 3.47 -2.76
CA GLN A 40 18.20 2.33 -3.53
C GLN A 40 18.89 2.76 -4.83
N VAL A 41 18.32 3.73 -5.56
CA VAL A 41 18.95 4.30 -6.75
C VAL A 41 20.30 4.95 -6.42
N ARG A 42 20.38 5.73 -5.34
CA ARG A 42 21.65 6.35 -4.90
C ARG A 42 22.71 5.28 -4.57
N ILE A 43 22.34 4.26 -3.81
CA ILE A 43 23.23 3.13 -3.50
C ILE A 43 23.69 2.41 -4.78
N ALA A 44 22.79 2.24 -5.76
CA ALA A 44 23.11 1.60 -7.03
C ALA A 44 24.13 2.42 -7.84
N ARG A 45 23.93 3.75 -7.95
CA ARG A 45 24.86 4.68 -8.62
C ARG A 45 26.22 4.70 -7.94
N GLU A 46 26.26 4.74 -6.61
CA GLU A 46 27.51 4.68 -5.83
C GLU A 46 28.29 3.39 -6.10
N ARG A 47 27.61 2.25 -6.14
CA ARG A 47 28.24 0.95 -6.46
C ARG A 47 28.78 0.92 -7.87
N ALA A 48 28.01 1.38 -8.85
CA ALA A 48 28.44 1.46 -10.23
C ALA A 48 29.72 2.30 -10.35
N ASN A 49 29.79 3.45 -9.68
CA ASN A 49 30.97 4.31 -9.67
C ASN A 49 32.18 3.69 -8.94
N ALA A 50 31.95 2.96 -7.86
CA ALA A 50 33.02 2.42 -7.03
C ALA A 50 33.65 1.13 -7.59
N ASN A 51 32.85 0.24 -8.18
CA ASN A 51 33.32 -1.09 -8.59
C ASN A 51 32.68 -1.62 -9.89
N GLY A 52 31.96 -0.78 -10.64
CA GLY A 52 31.33 -1.16 -11.90
C GLY A 52 30.18 -2.15 -11.76
N LYS A 53 29.74 -2.50 -10.55
CA LYS A 53 28.64 -3.43 -10.34
C LYS A 53 27.30 -2.71 -10.39
N GLU A 54 26.37 -3.29 -11.13
CA GLU A 54 24.98 -2.85 -11.13
C GLU A 54 24.36 -3.08 -9.73
N GLY A 55 23.56 -2.09 -9.29
CA GLY A 55 22.85 -2.15 -8.02
C GLY A 55 21.43 -2.69 -8.17
N VAL A 56 20.61 -2.42 -7.15
CA VAL A 56 19.20 -2.83 -7.12
C VAL A 56 18.42 -2.07 -8.20
N ARG A 57 17.60 -2.78 -8.99
CA ARG A 57 16.69 -2.18 -9.98
C ARG A 57 15.36 -1.83 -9.33
N CYS A 58 14.95 -0.57 -9.43
CA CYS A 58 13.71 -0.10 -8.81
C CYS A 58 12.57 -0.12 -9.84
N VAL A 59 11.45 -0.73 -9.47
CA VAL A 59 10.22 -0.73 -10.26
C VAL A 59 9.09 -0.18 -9.39
N TYR A 60 8.33 0.79 -9.90
CA TYR A 60 7.23 1.44 -9.19
C TYR A 60 5.93 1.20 -9.94
N ALA A 61 5.02 0.43 -9.34
CA ALA A 61 3.69 0.18 -9.84
C ALA A 61 2.75 1.28 -9.32
N LEU A 62 2.46 2.25 -10.18
CA LEU A 62 1.58 3.38 -9.90
C LEU A 62 0.16 3.03 -10.35
N THR A 63 -0.64 2.52 -9.42
CA THR A 63 -1.99 1.97 -9.69
C THR A 63 -3.07 3.04 -9.63
N SER A 64 -2.82 4.17 -8.98
CA SER A 64 -3.77 5.29 -8.92
C SER A 64 -4.13 5.80 -10.32
N SER A 65 -5.43 6.04 -10.50
CA SER A 65 -6.00 6.69 -11.69
C SER A 65 -6.11 8.20 -11.54
N ASP A 66 -5.88 8.77 -10.35
CA ASP A 66 -5.93 10.22 -10.11
C ASP A 66 -4.71 10.90 -10.77
N PRO A 67 -4.92 11.78 -11.77
CA PRO A 67 -3.84 12.52 -12.40
C PRO A 67 -2.98 13.32 -11.42
N SER A 68 -3.56 13.81 -10.32
CA SER A 68 -2.88 14.64 -9.31
C SER A 68 -1.89 13.80 -8.52
N GLU A 69 -2.30 12.63 -8.04
CA GLU A 69 -1.42 11.68 -7.34
C GLU A 69 -0.30 11.19 -8.24
N ARG A 70 -0.63 10.86 -9.51
CA ARG A 70 0.37 10.46 -10.50
C ARG A 70 1.40 11.55 -10.72
N ALA A 71 0.96 12.79 -10.90
CA ALA A 71 1.85 13.94 -11.08
C ALA A 71 2.73 14.17 -9.85
N GLU A 72 2.19 13.99 -8.63
CA GLU A 72 2.94 14.11 -7.39
C GLU A 72 4.04 13.04 -7.25
N VAL A 73 3.73 11.78 -7.57
CA VAL A 73 4.73 10.69 -7.56
C VAL A 73 5.87 10.99 -8.54
N LEU A 74 5.52 11.34 -9.78
CA LEU A 74 6.50 11.67 -10.82
C LEU A 74 7.38 12.86 -10.41
N ARG A 75 6.75 13.94 -9.91
CA ARG A 75 7.45 15.12 -9.42
C ARG A 75 8.39 14.78 -8.27
N THR A 76 7.96 13.96 -7.32
CA THR A 76 8.79 13.55 -6.18
C THR A 76 10.05 12.78 -6.63
N LEU A 77 9.92 11.88 -7.61
CA LEU A 77 11.07 11.17 -8.19
C LEU A 77 11.99 12.09 -9.00
N GLU A 78 11.44 13.09 -9.68
CA GLU A 78 12.19 14.14 -10.39
C GLU A 78 12.99 15.02 -9.42
N GLU A 79 12.34 15.53 -8.39
CA GLU A 79 12.96 16.36 -7.34
C GLU A 79 14.06 15.60 -6.60
N ALA A 80 13.88 14.29 -6.40
CA ALA A 80 14.91 13.42 -5.83
C ALA A 80 16.07 13.11 -6.80
N GLY A 81 15.93 13.43 -8.10
CA GLY A 81 16.93 13.23 -9.14
C GLY A 81 17.12 11.76 -9.55
N VAL A 82 16.08 10.94 -9.41
CA VAL A 82 16.12 9.48 -9.60
C VAL A 82 15.10 8.94 -10.59
N LYS A 83 14.17 9.76 -11.10
CA LYS A 83 13.09 9.31 -12.01
C LYS A 83 13.60 8.46 -13.17
N ASP A 84 14.71 8.85 -13.81
CA ASP A 84 15.24 8.16 -14.99
C ASP A 84 15.85 6.78 -14.68
N ASP A 85 16.13 6.45 -13.41
CA ASP A 85 16.64 5.14 -12.98
C ASP A 85 15.53 4.20 -12.49
N VAL A 86 14.28 4.66 -12.44
CA VAL A 86 13.14 3.90 -11.93
C VAL A 86 12.23 3.52 -13.07
N VAL A 87 11.90 2.23 -13.18
CA VAL A 87 10.88 1.77 -14.13
C VAL A 87 9.51 2.03 -13.50
N ILE A 88 8.75 2.97 -14.05
CA ILE A 88 7.39 3.27 -13.60
C ILE A 88 6.41 2.54 -14.51
N VAL A 89 5.59 1.68 -13.92
CA VAL A 89 4.49 0.98 -14.59
C VAL A 89 3.20 1.63 -14.12
N SER A 90 2.39 2.09 -15.06
CA SER A 90 1.12 2.77 -14.78
C SER A 90 0.14 2.51 -15.90
N ALA A 91 -1.15 2.52 -15.58
CA ALA A 91 -2.19 2.50 -16.60
C ALA A 91 -2.22 3.83 -17.36
N LEU A 92 -2.73 3.80 -18.59
CA LEU A 92 -3.01 5.03 -19.33
C LEU A 92 -4.17 5.72 -18.60
N GLY A 93 -3.92 6.91 -18.04
CA GLY A 93 -5.00 7.73 -17.48
C GLY A 93 -6.02 8.04 -18.58
N SER A 94 -7.32 8.05 -18.26
CA SER A 94 -8.37 8.34 -19.24
C SER A 94 -8.10 9.71 -19.88
N THR A 95 -7.98 9.72 -21.21
CA THR A 95 -7.68 10.95 -21.96
C THR A 95 -8.93 11.75 -22.31
N SER A 96 -10.12 11.26 -21.95
CA SER A 96 -11.38 11.95 -22.18
C SER A 96 -12.28 11.90 -20.93
N GLU A 97 -13.04 12.98 -20.71
CA GLU A 97 -14.09 13.06 -19.68
C GLU A 97 -15.32 12.19 -20.04
N ASP A 98 -15.38 11.66 -21.27
CA ASP A 98 -16.45 10.81 -21.82
C ASP A 98 -16.12 9.31 -21.80
N ASP A 99 -14.91 8.92 -21.38
CA ASP A 99 -14.58 7.50 -21.26
C ASP A 99 -15.31 6.93 -20.04
N GLY A 100 -16.33 6.12 -20.31
CA GLY A 100 -17.02 5.26 -19.34
C GLY A 100 -16.13 4.19 -18.70
N ASN A 101 -14.91 4.54 -18.30
CA ASN A 101 -14.02 3.73 -17.48
C ASN A 101 -14.63 3.64 -16.09
N SER A 102 -15.42 2.59 -15.92
CA SER A 102 -16.05 2.22 -14.67
C SER A 102 -14.97 1.88 -13.62
N ASP A 103 -15.28 2.02 -12.33
CA ASP A 103 -14.32 1.79 -11.23
C ASP A 103 -13.74 0.35 -11.25
N GLU A 104 -14.50 -0.57 -11.82
CA GLU A 104 -14.13 -1.95 -12.11
C GLU A 104 -12.95 -2.05 -13.10
N LEU A 105 -13.00 -1.30 -14.21
CA LEU A 105 -11.92 -1.28 -15.19
C LEU A 105 -10.65 -0.71 -14.58
N ARG A 106 -10.77 0.35 -13.77
CA ARG A 106 -9.63 0.94 -13.04
C ARG A 106 -9.01 -0.06 -12.07
N SER A 107 -9.82 -0.84 -11.39
CA SER A 107 -9.36 -1.89 -10.49
C SER A 107 -8.68 -3.04 -11.24
N ALA A 108 -9.21 -3.43 -12.41
CA ALA A 108 -8.57 -4.43 -13.28
C ALA A 108 -7.22 -3.96 -13.82
N GLU A 109 -7.14 -2.70 -14.25
CA GLU A 109 -5.90 -2.06 -14.69
C GLU A 109 -4.86 -1.99 -13.57
N ALA A 110 -5.26 -1.61 -12.35
CA ALA A 110 -4.38 -1.59 -11.19
C ALA A 110 -3.73 -2.95 -10.90
N VAL A 111 -4.52 -4.03 -10.98
CA VAL A 111 -4.04 -5.41 -10.80
C VAL A 111 -3.07 -5.79 -11.92
N ALA A 112 -3.39 -5.45 -13.16
CA ALA A 112 -2.49 -5.66 -14.29
C ALA A 112 -1.18 -4.88 -14.14
N VAL A 113 -1.23 -3.63 -13.65
CA VAL A 113 -0.06 -2.77 -13.37
C VAL A 113 0.85 -3.41 -12.32
N ALA A 114 0.30 -3.85 -11.18
CA ALA A 114 1.08 -4.53 -10.14
C ALA A 114 1.73 -5.83 -10.66
N ALA A 115 0.96 -6.65 -11.37
CA ALA A 115 1.48 -7.88 -11.96
C ALA A 115 2.56 -7.63 -13.02
N SER A 116 2.41 -6.57 -13.83
CA SER A 116 3.40 -6.18 -14.83
C SER A 116 4.68 -5.65 -14.18
N ALA A 117 4.57 -4.86 -13.11
CA ALA A 117 5.72 -4.36 -12.36
C ALA A 117 6.56 -5.51 -11.79
N CYS A 118 5.92 -6.50 -11.17
CA CYS A 118 6.62 -7.71 -10.73
C CYS A 118 7.26 -8.45 -11.92
N ALA A 119 6.64 -8.47 -13.10
CA ALA A 119 7.20 -9.19 -14.26
C ALA A 119 8.46 -8.51 -14.81
N VAL A 120 8.46 -7.18 -14.86
CA VAL A 120 9.64 -6.38 -15.18
C VAL A 120 10.75 -6.64 -14.17
N ALA A 121 10.42 -6.65 -12.87
CA ALA A 121 11.39 -6.91 -11.80
C ALA A 121 12.01 -8.31 -11.88
N GLU A 122 11.19 -9.34 -12.13
CA GLU A 122 11.63 -10.72 -12.35
C GLU A 122 12.52 -10.82 -13.58
N SER A 123 12.26 -10.05 -14.64
CA SER A 123 13.09 -10.04 -15.85
C SER A 123 14.52 -9.64 -15.53
N PHE A 124 14.75 -8.57 -14.75
CA PHE A 124 16.10 -8.17 -14.32
C PHE A 124 16.82 -9.26 -13.52
N THR A 125 16.07 -9.96 -12.65
CA THR A 125 16.60 -11.04 -11.84
C THR A 125 16.97 -12.26 -12.69
N LEU A 126 16.08 -12.70 -13.58
CA LEU A 126 16.28 -13.89 -14.40
C LEU A 126 17.28 -13.68 -15.54
N SER A 127 17.37 -12.48 -16.10
CA SER A 127 18.31 -12.18 -17.20
C SER A 127 19.73 -11.91 -16.72
N SER A 128 19.85 -11.25 -15.57
CA SER A 128 21.11 -10.60 -15.16
C SER A 128 21.52 -10.92 -13.72
N GLY A 129 20.74 -11.74 -13.00
CA GLY A 129 21.01 -12.09 -11.61
C GLY A 129 20.89 -10.89 -10.65
N LEU A 130 20.25 -9.80 -11.08
CA LEU A 130 20.14 -8.58 -10.31
C LEU A 130 19.06 -8.72 -9.22
N ASP A 131 19.24 -7.93 -8.17
CA ASP A 131 18.20 -7.71 -7.18
C ASP A 131 17.29 -6.58 -7.64
N SER A 132 15.99 -6.74 -7.41
CA SER A 132 14.94 -5.80 -7.78
C SER A 132 14.14 -5.36 -6.55
N PHE A 133 13.74 -4.11 -6.51
CA PHE A 133 12.89 -3.52 -5.48
C PHE A 133 11.62 -2.98 -6.13
N VAL A 134 10.49 -3.61 -5.81
CA VAL A 134 9.18 -3.31 -6.38
C VAL A 134 8.32 -2.62 -5.32
N VAL A 135 7.71 -1.51 -5.68
CA VAL A 135 6.67 -0.86 -4.87
C VAL A 135 5.33 -0.97 -5.62
N VAL A 136 4.27 -1.38 -4.91
CA VAL A 136 2.89 -1.34 -5.38
C VAL A 136 2.16 -0.26 -4.58
N ASP A 137 1.82 0.85 -5.26
CA ASP A 137 1.15 2.03 -4.72
C ASP A 137 -0.20 2.23 -5.44
N ASP A 138 -1.30 1.67 -4.94
CA ASP A 138 -1.49 0.82 -3.75
C ASP A 138 -2.00 -0.60 -4.10
N ILE A 139 -2.14 -1.46 -3.08
CA ILE A 139 -2.72 -2.81 -3.21
C ILE A 139 -4.25 -2.82 -3.03
N ASP A 140 -4.86 -1.74 -2.56
CA ASP A 140 -6.28 -1.70 -2.16
C ASP A 140 -7.19 -1.93 -3.38
N ARG A 141 -6.75 -1.51 -4.56
CA ARG A 141 -7.43 -1.81 -5.84
C ARG A 141 -7.56 -3.30 -6.17
N HIS A 142 -6.73 -4.17 -5.59
CA HIS A 142 -6.91 -5.62 -5.71
C HIS A 142 -8.18 -6.09 -4.98
N LYS A 143 -8.46 -5.51 -3.80
CA LYS A 143 -9.68 -5.83 -3.05
C LYS A 143 -10.91 -5.31 -3.77
N ALA A 144 -10.84 -4.10 -4.32
CA ALA A 144 -11.92 -3.53 -5.13
C ALA A 144 -12.30 -4.44 -6.31
N LEU A 145 -11.30 -4.98 -7.04
CA LEU A 145 -11.56 -5.91 -8.14
C LEU A 145 -12.18 -7.23 -7.66
N TRP A 146 -11.68 -7.77 -6.54
CA TRP A 146 -12.20 -9.00 -5.94
C TRP A 146 -13.67 -8.86 -5.54
N ASP A 147 -14.00 -7.77 -4.85
CA ASP A 147 -15.35 -7.51 -4.37
C ASP A 147 -16.32 -7.26 -5.52
N TRP A 148 -15.88 -6.54 -6.56
CA TRP A 148 -16.67 -6.40 -7.77
C TRP A 148 -16.94 -7.75 -8.44
N THR A 149 -15.90 -8.57 -8.64
CA THR A 149 -16.06 -9.88 -9.28
C THR A 149 -17.01 -10.77 -8.48
N THR A 150 -16.92 -10.72 -7.14
CA THR A 150 -17.82 -11.43 -6.23
C THR A 150 -19.27 -10.97 -6.42
N ARG A 151 -19.53 -9.66 -6.45
CA ARG A 151 -20.88 -9.11 -6.70
C ARG A 151 -21.41 -9.52 -8.07
N LEU A 152 -20.58 -9.43 -9.11
CA LEU A 152 -20.96 -9.84 -10.47
C LEU A 152 -21.35 -11.32 -10.55
N LEU A 153 -20.62 -12.20 -9.85
CA LEU A 153 -20.95 -13.62 -9.78
C LEU A 153 -22.31 -13.85 -9.11
N ILE A 154 -22.60 -13.13 -8.02
CA ILE A 154 -23.91 -13.18 -7.35
C ILE A 154 -25.02 -12.70 -8.30
N ASP A 155 -24.80 -11.60 -9.01
CA ASP A 155 -25.80 -11.02 -9.91
C ASP A 155 -26.13 -11.95 -11.08
N VAL A 156 -25.13 -12.66 -11.61
CA VAL A 156 -25.29 -13.53 -12.80
C VAL A 156 -25.73 -14.94 -12.42
N TYR A 157 -25.18 -15.51 -11.36
CA TYR A 157 -25.31 -16.93 -11.02
C TYR A 157 -26.03 -17.19 -9.68
N GLY A 158 -26.36 -16.15 -8.93
CA GLY A 158 -26.97 -16.24 -7.61
C GLY A 158 -25.96 -16.39 -6.48
N GLU A 159 -26.47 -16.29 -5.26
CA GLU A 159 -25.69 -16.26 -4.01
C GLU A 159 -24.82 -17.49 -3.76
N GLU A 160 -25.21 -18.66 -4.28
CA GLU A 160 -24.47 -19.92 -4.10
C GLU A 160 -23.22 -20.03 -4.99
N ALA A 161 -23.01 -19.07 -5.90
CA ALA A 161 -21.83 -19.04 -6.76
C ALA A 161 -20.54 -18.62 -6.03
N VAL A 162 -20.66 -18.07 -4.83
CA VAL A 162 -19.54 -17.56 -4.01
C VAL A 162 -19.64 -18.10 -2.59
N VAL A 163 -18.52 -18.15 -1.88
CA VAL A 163 -18.53 -18.57 -0.47
C VAL A 163 -19.03 -17.45 0.45
N GLU A 164 -19.59 -17.82 1.59
CA GLU A 164 -20.11 -16.87 2.58
C GLU A 164 -19.05 -15.86 3.03
N ALA A 165 -17.79 -16.29 3.19
CA ALA A 165 -16.68 -15.43 3.58
C ALA A 165 -16.46 -14.27 2.58
N ASP A 166 -16.50 -14.53 1.28
CA ASP A 166 -16.32 -13.50 0.24
C ASP A 166 -17.48 -12.50 0.24
N ARG A 167 -18.71 -12.99 0.46
CA ARG A 167 -19.89 -12.13 0.60
C ARG A 167 -19.82 -11.20 1.81
N GLN A 168 -19.23 -11.71 2.89
CA GLN A 168 -19.02 -10.97 4.13
C GLN A 168 -17.71 -10.18 4.11
N GLY A 169 -17.01 -10.11 2.97
CA GLY A 169 -15.80 -9.30 2.81
C GLY A 169 -14.54 -9.84 3.51
N GLY A 170 -14.55 -11.07 4.00
CA GLY A 170 -13.38 -11.74 4.59
C GLY A 170 -12.57 -12.56 3.57
N ALA A 171 -11.34 -12.95 3.92
CA ALA A 171 -10.53 -13.83 3.07
C ALA A 171 -11.02 -15.28 3.01
N SER A 172 -11.62 -15.65 1.89
CA SER A 172 -11.68 -17.05 1.45
C SER A 172 -10.29 -17.61 1.08
N SER A 173 -10.20 -18.92 0.92
CA SER A 173 -9.02 -19.59 0.35
C SER A 173 -8.69 -19.09 -1.05
N GLU A 174 -9.72 -18.78 -1.83
CA GLU A 174 -9.66 -18.30 -3.20
C GLU A 174 -9.10 -16.88 -3.25
N MET A 175 -9.55 -16.00 -2.34
CA MET A 175 -9.00 -14.65 -2.20
C MET A 175 -7.50 -14.72 -1.83
N ARG A 176 -7.12 -15.61 -0.91
CA ARG A 176 -5.71 -15.82 -0.57
C ARG A 176 -4.91 -16.33 -1.76
N GLY A 177 -5.46 -17.24 -2.56
CA GLY A 177 -4.84 -17.69 -3.82
C GLY A 177 -4.63 -16.55 -4.82
N TYR A 178 -5.62 -15.67 -4.95
CA TYR A 178 -5.57 -14.49 -5.79
C TYR A 178 -4.43 -13.53 -5.38
N TYR A 179 -4.33 -13.15 -4.10
CA TYR A 179 -3.22 -12.32 -3.61
C TYR A 179 -1.87 -13.03 -3.67
N SER A 180 -1.83 -14.33 -3.36
CA SER A 180 -0.59 -15.13 -3.41
C SER A 180 0.03 -15.13 -4.80
N GLY A 181 -0.78 -15.10 -5.86
CA GLY A 181 -0.30 -14.98 -7.24
C GLY A 181 0.57 -13.74 -7.50
N LEU A 182 0.39 -12.66 -6.73
CA LEU A 182 1.25 -11.49 -6.75
C LEU A 182 2.36 -11.57 -5.69
N ILE A 183 1.99 -11.82 -4.43
CA ILE A 183 2.89 -11.69 -3.28
C ILE A 183 4.05 -12.70 -3.33
N GLN A 184 3.76 -13.95 -3.74
CA GLN A 184 4.75 -15.04 -3.78
C GLN A 184 5.77 -14.90 -4.93
N ARG A 185 5.65 -13.85 -5.74
CA ARG A 185 6.66 -13.46 -6.74
C ARG A 185 7.86 -12.75 -6.11
N ALA A 186 7.70 -12.25 -4.88
CA ALA A 186 8.82 -11.82 -4.06
C ALA A 186 9.60 -13.04 -3.58
N GLY A 187 10.92 -13.01 -3.71
CA GLY A 187 11.76 -14.11 -3.28
C GLY A 187 13.23 -13.95 -3.66
N LYS A 188 14.08 -14.77 -3.03
CA LYS A 188 15.49 -14.96 -3.41
C LYS A 188 15.59 -16.15 -4.35
N TYR A 189 16.05 -15.92 -5.57
CA TYR A 189 16.19 -16.96 -6.58
C TYR A 189 17.43 -17.81 -6.28
N ASN A 190 17.36 -19.09 -6.59
CA ASN A 190 18.50 -19.98 -6.43
C ASN A 190 19.56 -19.72 -7.53
N ALA A 191 20.76 -20.27 -7.34
CA ALA A 191 21.87 -20.09 -8.29
C ALA A 191 21.59 -20.59 -9.71
N ARG A 192 20.69 -21.58 -9.89
CA ARG A 192 20.27 -22.04 -11.23
C ARG A 192 19.40 -21.01 -11.95
N ASN A 193 18.72 -20.16 -11.20
CA ASN A 193 17.88 -19.06 -11.68
C ASN A 193 18.58 -17.70 -11.48
N ALA A 194 19.87 -17.63 -11.82
CA ALA A 194 20.73 -16.45 -11.77
C ALA A 194 21.02 -15.84 -10.37
N GLY A 195 20.32 -16.26 -9.31
CA GLY A 195 20.68 -15.93 -7.92
C GLY A 195 20.27 -14.54 -7.42
N GLY A 196 19.59 -13.73 -8.23
CA GLY A 196 19.06 -12.42 -7.81
C GLY A 196 17.85 -12.52 -6.90
N SER A 197 17.17 -11.40 -6.63
CA SER A 197 15.97 -11.38 -5.78
C SER A 197 14.95 -10.35 -6.23
N VAL A 198 13.69 -10.59 -5.87
CA VAL A 198 12.60 -9.62 -6.01
C VAL A 198 12.10 -9.29 -4.61
N THR A 199 12.37 -8.07 -4.15
CA THR A 199 11.77 -7.52 -2.93
C THR A 199 10.51 -6.76 -3.30
N LEU A 200 9.41 -6.97 -2.57
CA LEU A 200 8.13 -6.34 -2.82
C LEU A 200 7.69 -5.50 -1.62
N VAL A 201 7.29 -4.26 -1.86
CA VAL A 201 6.63 -3.41 -0.86
C VAL A 201 5.23 -3.08 -1.37
N MET A 202 4.22 -3.34 -0.55
CA MET A 202 2.83 -3.03 -0.86
C MET A 202 2.37 -1.91 0.07
N LEU A 203 1.72 -0.89 -0.48
CA LEU A 203 1.04 0.14 0.29
C LEU A 203 -0.43 -0.25 0.45
N ALA A 204 -0.97 -0.13 1.65
CA ALA A 204 -2.38 -0.33 1.94
C ALA A 204 -2.88 0.75 2.92
N SER A 205 -4.09 1.24 2.70
CA SER A 205 -4.75 2.18 3.60
C SER A 205 -5.60 1.44 4.65
N VAL A 206 -5.71 2.01 5.84
CA VAL A 206 -6.67 1.55 6.86
C VAL A 206 -7.41 2.73 7.46
N PRO A 207 -8.66 2.54 7.89
CA PRO A 207 -9.43 3.63 8.48
C PRO A 207 -8.75 4.28 9.67
N GLY A 208 -8.82 5.61 9.73
CA GLY A 208 -8.30 6.42 10.83
C GLY A 208 -8.84 6.02 12.22
N ALA A 209 -8.12 6.42 13.27
CA ALA A 209 -8.66 6.36 14.63
C ALA A 209 -9.82 7.36 14.77
N LYS A 210 -10.91 6.99 15.47
CA LYS A 210 -12.01 7.92 15.77
C LYS A 210 -11.46 9.12 16.56
N GLU A 211 -11.61 10.33 16.05
CA GLU A 211 -11.52 11.52 16.89
C GLU A 211 -12.58 11.44 18.01
N GLY A 212 -12.13 11.41 19.27
CA GLY A 212 -12.97 11.69 20.43
C GLY A 212 -13.61 10.49 21.15
N ARG A 213 -12.88 9.89 22.10
CA ARG A 213 -13.50 9.55 23.40
C ARG A 213 -13.70 10.85 24.18
N GLY A 214 -14.80 11.54 23.88
CA GLY A 214 -15.37 12.54 24.79
C GLY A 214 -16.31 11.82 25.76
N ASP A 215 -15.85 11.61 26.99
CA ASP A 215 -16.73 11.22 28.08
C ASP A 215 -17.81 12.30 28.28
N GLY A 216 -19.08 11.94 28.13
CA GLY A 216 -20.21 12.64 28.76
C GLY A 216 -20.77 13.89 28.06
N GLN A 217 -22.07 13.81 27.73
CA GLN A 217 -23.03 14.91 27.56
C GLN A 217 -22.77 15.95 26.46
N GLY A 218 -23.46 15.80 25.33
CA GLY A 218 -23.70 16.86 24.35
C GLY A 218 -23.75 16.32 22.93
N GLY A 219 -24.85 16.54 22.21
CA GLY A 219 -25.05 16.05 20.85
C GLY A 219 -24.21 16.79 19.81
N GLU A 220 -22.90 16.57 19.79
CA GLU A 220 -22.05 16.93 18.65
C GLU A 220 -22.04 15.76 17.66
N GLU A 221 -22.65 15.98 16.49
CA GLU A 221 -22.58 15.07 15.36
C GLU A 221 -21.13 15.01 14.86
N GLY A 222 -20.43 13.90 15.15
CA GLY A 222 -19.03 13.70 14.79
C GLY A 222 -18.74 13.90 13.29
N VAL A 223 -17.53 14.36 12.98
CA VAL A 223 -17.03 14.52 11.61
C VAL A 223 -16.82 13.13 11.00
N LEU A 224 -17.39 12.89 9.82
CA LEU A 224 -17.23 11.65 9.05
C LEU A 224 -15.96 11.74 8.18
N THR A 225 -15.43 10.60 7.77
CA THR A 225 -14.30 10.52 6.82
C THR A 225 -14.79 10.15 5.42
N ALA A 226 -13.92 10.24 4.41
CA ALA A 226 -14.26 9.77 3.06
C ALA A 226 -14.60 8.27 3.04
N GLU A 227 -13.91 7.51 3.89
CA GLU A 227 -14.03 6.06 4.07
C GLU A 227 -15.47 5.66 4.49
N ASP A 228 -16.16 6.51 5.26
CA ASP A 228 -17.55 6.28 5.66
C ASP A 228 -18.51 6.20 4.45
N PHE A 229 -18.08 6.66 3.27
CA PHE A 229 -18.88 6.70 2.03
C PHE A 229 -18.43 5.70 0.96
N GLU A 230 -17.48 4.80 1.23
CA GLU A 230 -17.02 3.79 0.26
C GLU A 230 -18.12 2.82 -0.18
N GLY A 231 -19.15 2.60 0.64
CA GLY A 231 -20.34 1.83 0.26
C GLY A 231 -21.39 2.63 -0.53
N ALA A 232 -21.22 3.94 -0.69
CA ALA A 232 -22.19 4.80 -1.36
C ALA A 232 -22.02 4.79 -2.89
N SER A 233 -23.03 5.23 -3.62
CA SER A 233 -22.94 5.36 -5.09
C SER A 233 -21.75 6.22 -5.53
N GLN A 234 -21.17 5.96 -6.71
CA GLN A 234 -20.04 6.73 -7.28
C GLN A 234 -20.28 8.25 -7.23
N LYS A 235 -21.50 8.69 -7.56
CA LYS A 235 -21.90 10.10 -7.52
C LYS A 235 -21.79 10.72 -6.12
N VAL A 236 -21.96 9.93 -5.06
CA VAL A 236 -21.79 10.38 -3.68
C VAL A 236 -20.30 10.42 -3.33
N GLN A 237 -19.55 9.37 -3.68
CA GLN A 237 -18.10 9.31 -3.44
C GLN A 237 -17.35 10.46 -4.13
N ASP A 238 -17.64 10.75 -5.40
CA ASP A 238 -17.03 11.86 -6.14
C ASP A 238 -17.30 13.21 -5.45
N ARG A 239 -18.51 13.39 -4.91
CA ARG A 239 -18.88 14.61 -4.18
C ARG A 239 -18.17 14.72 -2.85
N ILE A 240 -17.97 13.60 -2.15
CA ILE A 240 -17.20 13.53 -0.91
C ILE A 240 -15.73 13.86 -1.19
N ALA A 241 -15.13 13.30 -2.23
CA ALA A 241 -13.76 13.59 -2.66
C ALA A 241 -13.55 15.10 -2.93
N VAL A 242 -14.52 15.76 -3.58
CA VAL A 242 -14.48 17.23 -3.78
C VAL A 242 -14.51 18.00 -2.47
N LEU A 243 -15.29 17.56 -1.48
CA LEU A 243 -15.37 18.21 -0.16
C LEU A 243 -14.08 18.05 0.63
N VAL A 244 -13.50 16.85 0.60
CA VAL A 244 -12.21 16.54 1.25
C VAL A 244 -11.09 17.38 0.63
N ASN A 245 -11.00 17.43 -0.70
CA ASN A 245 -9.99 18.25 -1.40
C ASN A 245 -10.15 19.76 -1.12
N ARG A 246 -11.35 20.21 -0.73
CA ARG A 246 -11.62 21.60 -0.33
C ARG A 246 -11.50 21.84 1.18
N ASN A 247 -11.01 20.86 1.96
CA ASN A 247 -10.96 20.89 3.42
C ASN A 247 -12.32 21.25 4.06
N VAL A 248 -13.43 20.78 3.47
CA VAL A 248 -14.77 20.97 4.05
C VAL A 248 -15.07 19.83 5.02
N PRO A 249 -15.37 20.10 6.31
CA PRO A 249 -15.68 19.04 7.28
C PRO A 249 -16.95 18.28 6.89
N LEU A 250 -16.87 16.95 6.84
CA LEU A 250 -17.98 16.06 6.51
C LEU A 250 -18.88 15.81 7.73
N THR A 251 -19.52 16.85 8.24
CA THR A 251 -20.50 16.68 9.33
C THR A 251 -21.85 16.23 8.77
N PRO A 252 -22.62 15.39 9.49
CA PRO A 252 -23.97 15.01 9.07
C PRO A 252 -24.86 16.21 8.75
N THR A 253 -24.72 17.31 9.51
CA THR A 253 -25.36 18.59 9.23
C THR A 253 -24.96 19.19 7.87
N ASN A 254 -23.67 19.24 7.54
CA ASN A 254 -23.20 19.77 6.25
C ASN A 254 -23.67 18.91 5.07
N LEU A 255 -23.59 17.58 5.23
CA LEU A 255 -23.95 16.62 4.20
C LEU A 255 -25.45 16.63 3.90
N ARG A 256 -26.30 16.70 4.93
CA ARG A 256 -27.75 16.84 4.75
C ARG A 256 -28.13 18.13 4.02
N LYS A 257 -27.45 19.25 4.30
CA LYS A 257 -27.69 20.54 3.60
C LYS A 257 -27.42 20.47 2.11
N ILE A 258 -26.44 19.68 1.69
CA ILE A 258 -26.09 19.48 0.28
C ILE A 258 -26.74 18.21 -0.31
N GLY A 259 -27.63 17.54 0.43
CA GLY A 259 -28.35 16.36 -0.05
C GLY A 259 -27.44 15.16 -0.30
N ILE A 260 -26.39 14.97 0.51
CA ILE A 260 -25.61 13.74 0.54
C ILE A 260 -26.17 12.85 1.67
N PRO A 261 -26.57 11.59 1.38
CA PRO A 261 -27.06 10.67 2.39
C PRO A 261 -25.96 10.37 3.41
N VAL A 262 -26.32 10.43 4.70
CA VAL A 262 -25.39 10.16 5.80
C VAL A 262 -25.46 8.66 6.12
N PRO A 263 -24.33 7.93 6.07
CA PRO A 263 -24.26 6.53 6.46
C PRO A 263 -24.76 6.34 7.89
N SER A 264 -25.47 5.25 8.15
CA SER A 264 -25.82 4.90 9.53
C SER A 264 -24.57 4.50 10.31
N LYS A 265 -24.57 4.70 11.64
CA LYS A 265 -23.45 4.31 12.51
C LYS A 265 -23.09 2.81 12.35
N SER A 266 -24.07 1.95 12.10
CA SER A 266 -23.84 0.52 11.86
C SER A 266 -23.13 0.22 10.54
N GLU A 267 -23.44 0.96 9.48
CA GLU A 267 -22.81 0.75 8.16
C GLU A 267 -21.34 1.19 8.16
N SER A 268 -21.05 2.35 8.75
CA SER A 268 -19.66 2.84 8.95
C SER A 268 -18.84 1.87 9.81
N GLU A 269 -19.41 1.36 10.91
CA GLU A 269 -18.72 0.39 11.76
C GLU A 269 -18.50 -0.96 11.05
N SER A 270 -19.44 -1.39 10.21
CA SER A 270 -19.28 -2.58 9.38
C SER A 270 -18.17 -2.40 8.34
N ALA A 271 -18.17 -1.31 7.58
CA ALA A 271 -17.15 -1.03 6.57
C ALA A 271 -15.74 -0.97 7.18
N ARG A 272 -15.61 -0.28 8.31
CA ARG A 272 -14.35 -0.22 9.06
C ARG A 272 -13.87 -1.59 9.54
N THR A 273 -14.80 -2.44 9.98
CA THR A 273 -14.46 -3.80 10.40
C THR A 273 -13.93 -4.63 9.23
N LEU A 274 -14.54 -4.50 8.05
CA LEU A 274 -14.09 -5.17 6.83
C LEU A 274 -12.72 -4.70 6.37
N ALA A 275 -12.45 -3.40 6.41
CA ALA A 275 -11.14 -2.85 6.06
C ALA A 275 -10.04 -3.36 7.00
N LEU A 276 -10.32 -3.41 8.31
CA LEU A 276 -9.38 -3.98 9.29
C LEU A 276 -9.18 -5.48 9.10
N GLN A 277 -10.23 -6.22 8.71
CA GLN A 277 -10.11 -7.64 8.40
C GLN A 277 -9.24 -7.88 7.16
N HIS A 278 -9.43 -7.08 6.10
CA HIS A 278 -8.59 -7.13 4.91
C HIS A 278 -7.12 -6.80 5.22
N ALA A 279 -6.88 -5.81 6.09
CA ALA A 279 -5.55 -5.51 6.61
C ALA A 279 -4.92 -6.72 7.33
N ASP A 280 -5.66 -7.39 8.21
CA ASP A 280 -5.19 -8.61 8.89
C ASP A 280 -4.87 -9.73 7.91
N ASP A 281 -5.67 -9.88 6.85
CA ASP A 281 -5.44 -10.84 5.78
C ASP A 281 -4.13 -10.54 5.04
N LEU A 282 -3.90 -9.28 4.64
CA LEU A 282 -2.64 -8.85 4.02
C LEU A 282 -1.44 -9.07 4.94
N ILE A 283 -1.57 -8.73 6.23
CA ILE A 283 -0.52 -8.96 7.24
C ILE A 283 -0.18 -10.44 7.34
N SER A 284 -1.18 -11.32 7.30
CA SER A 284 -0.98 -12.76 7.39
C SER A 284 -0.27 -13.37 6.17
N MET A 285 -0.42 -12.72 5.01
CA MET A 285 0.25 -13.12 3.76
C MET A 285 1.63 -12.49 3.60
N SER A 286 2.00 -11.54 4.47
CA SER A 286 3.21 -10.76 4.35
C SER A 286 4.37 -11.21 5.26
N ASP A 287 5.62 -11.10 4.80
CA ASP A 287 6.80 -11.44 5.62
C ASP A 287 7.01 -10.45 6.77
N GLY A 288 6.38 -9.29 6.71
CA GLY A 288 6.43 -8.26 7.73
C GLY A 288 5.46 -7.13 7.43
N GLN A 289 5.35 -6.20 8.38
CA GLN A 289 4.61 -4.98 8.17
C GLN A 289 5.29 -3.78 8.85
N ILE A 290 5.09 -2.61 8.26
CA ILE A 290 5.40 -1.30 8.81
C ILE A 290 4.05 -0.61 9.03
N TRP A 291 3.68 -0.42 10.29
CA TRP A 291 2.44 0.22 10.68
C TRP A 291 2.67 1.71 10.93
N LEU A 292 1.95 2.57 10.22
CA LEU A 292 1.98 4.02 10.36
C LEU A 292 0.74 4.47 11.13
N ASP A 293 0.94 5.28 12.17
CA ASP A 293 -0.09 5.63 13.13
C ASP A 293 -0.44 7.12 13.07
N ALA A 294 -1.72 7.43 12.91
CA ALA A 294 -2.20 8.81 12.81
C ALA A 294 -2.05 9.60 14.12
N ASP A 295 -2.13 8.96 15.29
CA ASP A 295 -1.94 9.65 16.57
C ASP A 295 -0.47 10.03 16.76
N LEU A 296 0.46 9.14 16.35
CA LEU A 296 1.90 9.47 16.34
C LEU A 296 2.20 10.64 15.38
N LEU A 297 1.53 10.69 14.24
CA LEU A 297 1.62 11.81 13.31
C LEU A 297 1.11 13.11 13.94
N ALA A 298 -0.09 13.07 14.54
CA ALA A 298 -0.75 14.24 15.12
C ALA A 298 0.02 14.86 16.28
N ARG A 299 0.70 14.03 17.10
CA ARG A 299 1.58 14.51 18.17
C ARG A 299 2.86 15.17 17.65
N GLY A 300 3.24 14.92 16.40
CA GLY A 300 4.49 15.41 15.82
C GLY A 300 5.74 14.77 16.42
N ASP A 301 5.60 13.65 17.12
CA ASP A 301 6.68 13.03 17.90
C ASP A 301 7.78 12.44 17.00
N ARG A 302 7.43 11.99 15.78
CA ARG A 302 8.34 11.27 14.87
C ARG A 302 7.86 11.21 13.42
N MET A 303 8.82 11.17 12.49
CA MET A 303 8.61 11.00 11.06
C MET A 303 9.58 9.94 10.49
N PRO A 304 9.10 8.86 9.84
CA PRO A 304 7.69 8.51 9.67
C PRO A 304 7.01 8.13 11.01
N PRO A 305 5.68 8.23 11.11
CA PRO A 305 4.91 7.93 12.32
C PRO A 305 4.75 6.41 12.56
N LEU A 306 5.87 5.68 12.54
CA LEU A 306 5.92 4.23 12.66
C LEU A 306 5.59 3.78 14.10
N ASP A 307 4.66 2.84 14.26
CA ASP A 307 4.36 2.15 15.53
C ASP A 307 5.35 0.98 15.74
N PRO A 308 6.26 1.03 16.74
CA PRO A 308 7.23 -0.03 16.99
C PRO A 308 6.64 -1.39 17.38
N GLN A 309 5.46 -1.40 17.99
CA GLN A 309 4.82 -2.63 18.49
C GLN A 309 4.11 -3.38 17.37
N ARG A 310 3.48 -2.64 16.46
CA ARG A 310 2.76 -3.22 15.31
C ARG A 310 3.66 -3.47 14.11
N SER A 311 4.77 -2.74 13.99
CA SER A 311 5.71 -2.92 12.89
C SER A 311 6.67 -4.07 13.18
N ILE A 312 6.63 -5.14 12.37
CA ILE A 312 7.46 -6.34 12.55
C ILE A 312 8.05 -6.84 11.24
N THR A 313 9.15 -7.59 11.36
CA THR A 313 9.65 -8.48 10.29
C THR A 313 9.70 -9.90 10.84
N ARG A 314 9.12 -10.86 10.12
CA ARG A 314 9.03 -12.28 10.52
C ARG A 314 10.23 -13.08 10.03
N VAL A 315 10.89 -12.61 8.97
CA VAL A 315 12.17 -13.16 8.55
C VAL A 315 13.22 -12.66 9.53
N GLY A 316 13.69 -13.58 10.36
CA GLY A 316 14.49 -13.26 11.54
C GLY A 316 15.68 -12.34 11.27
N ILE A 317 15.93 -11.45 12.22
CA ILE A 317 17.13 -10.61 12.34
C ILE A 317 18.37 -11.54 12.36
N GLY A 318 19.01 -11.70 11.21
CA GLY A 318 20.17 -12.53 10.92
C GLY A 318 20.05 -13.44 9.70
N ALA A 319 18.88 -13.49 9.05
CA ALA A 319 18.64 -14.36 7.89
C ALA A 319 19.22 -13.80 6.57
N ASP A 320 19.39 -12.47 6.48
CA ASP A 320 20.03 -11.81 5.34
C ASP A 320 21.34 -11.14 5.80
N THR A 321 22.42 -11.93 5.83
CA THR A 321 23.76 -11.43 6.23
C THR A 321 24.39 -10.48 5.21
N GLU A 322 23.79 -10.34 4.02
CA GLU A 322 24.21 -9.37 3.00
C GLU A 322 23.46 -8.03 3.12
N SER A 323 22.29 -8.01 3.74
CA SER A 323 21.57 -6.77 4.03
C SER A 323 22.26 -5.97 5.12
N ARG A 324 22.64 -4.74 4.79
CA ARG A 324 23.22 -3.80 5.76
C ARG A 324 22.26 -3.43 6.90
N ALA A 325 20.94 -3.57 6.71
CA ALA A 325 19.95 -3.30 7.75
C ALA A 325 20.02 -4.33 8.90
N ASP A 326 20.53 -5.52 8.59
CA ASP A 326 20.64 -6.67 9.49
C ASP A 326 22.11 -6.99 9.83
N ALA A 327 23.02 -6.06 9.52
CA ALA A 327 24.44 -6.21 9.77
C ALA A 327 24.70 -6.39 11.28
N PRO A 328 25.68 -7.22 11.69
CA PRO A 328 26.00 -7.43 13.11
C PRO A 328 26.18 -6.13 13.91
N ALA A 329 26.75 -5.09 13.28
CA ALA A 329 26.93 -3.79 13.90
C ALA A 329 25.59 -3.06 14.18
N VAL A 330 24.64 -3.10 13.23
CA VAL A 330 23.32 -2.49 13.41
C VAL A 330 22.56 -3.28 14.49
N ARG A 331 22.58 -4.61 14.43
CA ARG A 331 21.94 -5.48 15.44
C ARG A 331 22.45 -5.22 16.86
N GLY A 332 23.76 -5.03 17.03
CA GLY A 332 24.34 -4.70 18.34
C GLY A 332 23.84 -3.37 18.90
N LEU A 333 23.48 -2.42 18.04
CA LEU A 333 22.94 -1.11 18.44
C LEU A 333 21.42 -1.14 18.63
N THR A 334 20.69 -1.92 17.82
CA THR A 334 19.23 -1.87 17.77
C THR A 334 18.54 -2.97 18.57
N GLY A 335 19.25 -4.04 18.95
CA GLY A 335 18.67 -5.20 19.63
C GLY A 335 17.98 -4.89 20.97
N GLY A 336 18.33 -3.79 21.64
CA GLY A 336 17.68 -3.31 22.86
C GLY A 336 16.72 -2.13 22.69
N LEU A 337 16.46 -1.69 21.45
CA LEU A 337 15.56 -0.56 21.17
C LEU A 337 14.07 -0.95 21.08
N ARG A 338 13.78 -2.24 20.93
CA ARG A 338 12.42 -2.78 20.92
C ARG A 338 11.96 -3.18 22.31
#